data_AF-A0A2V8M535-F1
#
_entry.id   AF-A0A2V8M535-F1
#
_cell.length_a   1.000
_cell.length_b   1.000
_cell.length_c   1.000
_cell.angle_alpha   90.00
_cell.angle_beta   90.00
_cell.angle_gamma   90.00
#
_symmetry.space_group_name_H-M   'P 1'
#
loop_
_entity.id
_entity.type
_entity.pdbx_description
1 polymer ?
#
loop_
_entity_poly.entity_id
_entity_poly.type
_entity_poly.pdbx_seq_one_letter_code
_entity_poly.pdbx_strand_id
1 'polypeptide(L)'
;MPKNGDTNEKFGFYKNLCCGKEVVVPEGKQFPDCPNHPNLPTFWKPLADEKIVQLGNRSDSHRAAPRYQEGDQIRVVGPDPNSGRQGVVIHVLEREHDFVHRYDVRFLDGTTSRYFGFQLELIQSERKSA
;
A
#
# COMPACT_ATOMS: atom_id res chain seq x y z
N MET A 1 26.77 -12.15 10.82
CA MET A 1 25.40 -12.67 10.98
C MET A 1 25.13 -12.81 12.47
N PRO A 2 24.15 -12.09 13.02
CA PRO A 2 23.82 -12.19 14.44
C PRO A 2 23.36 -13.59 14.84
N LYS A 3 23.64 -14.00 16.07
CA LYS A 3 23.11 -15.22 16.70
C LYS A 3 22.05 -14.88 17.76
N ASN A 4 21.25 -15.87 18.15
CA ASN A 4 20.34 -15.75 19.28
C ASN A 4 21.07 -15.23 20.54
N GLY A 5 20.45 -14.25 21.20
CA GLY A 5 21.04 -13.52 22.33
C GLY A 5 21.89 -12.30 21.96
N ASP A 6 22.35 -12.15 20.71
CA ASP A 6 23.02 -10.91 20.28
C ASP A 6 22.01 -9.75 20.27
N THR A 7 22.48 -8.53 20.54
CA THR A 7 21.65 -7.33 20.45
C THR A 7 21.59 -6.83 19.02
N ASN A 8 20.39 -6.50 18.57
CA ASN A 8 20.15 -5.93 17.26
C ASN A 8 20.43 -4.43 17.24
N GLU A 9 21.40 -4.00 16.43
CA GLU A 9 21.80 -2.58 16.32
C GLU A 9 20.86 -1.75 15.45
N LYS A 10 20.03 -2.37 14.60
CA LYS A 10 19.13 -1.66 13.69
C LYS A 10 17.81 -2.41 13.53
N PHE A 11 16.68 -1.71 13.60
CA PHE A 11 15.38 -2.30 13.29
C PHE A 11 15.42 -3.01 11.92
N GLY A 12 14.94 -4.26 11.87
CA GLY A 12 14.96 -5.01 10.61
C GLY A 12 14.21 -6.34 10.64
N PHE A 13 14.05 -6.90 9.44
CA PHE A 13 13.52 -8.23 9.21
C PHE A 13 14.68 -9.22 9.09
N TYR A 14 14.54 -10.36 9.74
CA TYR A 14 15.60 -11.37 9.79
C TYR A 14 15.04 -12.75 9.55
N LYS A 15 15.83 -13.61 8.90
CA LYS A 15 15.50 -15.00 8.64
C LYS A 15 16.50 -15.92 9.30
N ASN A 16 16.03 -16.92 10.05
CA ASN A 16 16.94 -17.89 10.65
C ASN A 16 17.46 -18.90 9.62
N LEU A 17 18.71 -19.35 9.79
CA LEU A 17 19.31 -20.31 8.88
C LEU A 17 18.82 -21.75 9.07
N CYS A 18 18.35 -22.09 10.28
CA CYS A 18 17.96 -23.46 10.60
C CYS A 18 16.60 -23.86 10.04
N CYS A 19 15.59 -22.98 10.10
CA CYS A 19 14.23 -23.28 9.65
C CYS A 19 13.71 -22.34 8.57
N GLY A 20 14.44 -21.28 8.24
CA GLY A 20 13.95 -20.22 7.36
C GLY A 20 12.78 -19.41 7.92
N LYS A 21 12.59 -19.38 9.25
CA LYS A 21 11.53 -18.55 9.87
C LYS A 21 11.96 -17.09 9.91
N GLU A 22 10.99 -16.21 9.69
CA GLU A 22 11.18 -14.76 9.64
C GLU A 22 10.68 -14.09 10.91
N VAL A 23 11.42 -13.08 11.37
CA VAL A 23 11.08 -12.29 12.55
C VAL A 23 11.40 -10.82 12.33
N VAL A 24 10.63 -9.96 12.99
CA VAL A 24 10.95 -8.55 13.13
C VAL A 24 11.70 -8.38 14.44
N VAL A 25 12.91 -7.83 14.38
CA VAL A 25 13.70 -7.53 15.58
C VAL A 25 13.81 -6.01 15.69
N PRO A 26 13.23 -5.39 16.75
CA PRO A 26 13.43 -3.97 16.99
C PRO A 26 14.89 -3.63 17.31
N GLU A 27 15.25 -2.37 17.12
CA GLU A 27 16.54 -1.86 17.57
C GLU A 27 16.70 -2.02 19.09
N GLY A 28 17.90 -2.40 19.53
CA GLY A 28 18.23 -2.66 20.93
C GLY A 28 17.64 -3.94 21.51
N LYS A 29 16.90 -4.74 20.73
CA LYS A 29 16.35 -6.03 21.18
C LYS A 29 17.27 -7.19 20.83
N GLN A 30 17.24 -8.24 21.65
CA GLN A 30 18.01 -9.45 21.38
C GLN A 30 17.35 -10.32 20.33
N PHE A 31 18.17 -11.02 19.54
CA PHE A 31 17.69 -12.03 18.60
C PHE A 31 17.10 -13.23 19.35
N PRO A 32 15.88 -13.67 19.00
CA PRO A 32 15.24 -14.78 19.70
C PRO A 32 15.84 -16.13 19.31
N ASP A 33 15.51 -17.14 20.11
CA ASP A 33 15.72 -18.55 19.73
C ASP A 33 14.81 -18.95 18.56
N CYS A 34 15.21 -19.97 17.82
CA CYS A 34 14.30 -20.61 16.88
C CYS A 34 13.20 -21.37 17.63
N PRO A 35 11.90 -21.15 17.34
CA PRO A 35 10.81 -21.85 18.03
C PRO A 35 10.84 -23.38 17.91
N ASN A 36 11.48 -23.91 16.85
CA ASN A 36 11.60 -25.35 16.63
C ASN A 36 12.86 -25.94 17.29
N HIS A 37 13.81 -25.09 17.70
CA HIS A 37 15.10 -25.48 18.24
C HIS A 37 15.46 -24.58 19.43
N PRO A 38 14.68 -24.63 20.52
CA PRO A 38 14.97 -23.83 21.70
C PRO A 38 16.34 -24.22 22.27
N ASN A 39 17.09 -23.24 22.79
CA ASN A 39 18.43 -23.42 23.36
C ASN A 39 19.53 -23.93 22.41
N LEU A 40 19.29 -23.99 21.11
CA LEU A 40 20.33 -24.29 20.12
C LEU A 40 20.82 -23.01 19.43
N PRO A 41 22.12 -22.95 19.06
CA PRO A 41 22.67 -21.82 18.32
C PRO A 41 21.86 -21.55 17.06
N THR A 42 21.24 -20.37 17.00
CA THR A 42 20.41 -19.93 15.88
C THR A 42 21.04 -18.69 15.26
N PHE A 43 21.42 -18.78 14.00
CA PHE A 43 21.96 -17.65 13.24
C PHE A 43 20.86 -16.97 12.42
N TRP A 44 20.86 -15.65 12.44
CA TRP A 44 19.91 -14.78 11.79
C TRP A 44 20.59 -14.02 10.65
N LYS A 45 20.02 -14.07 9.45
CA LYS A 45 20.47 -13.31 8.29
C LYS A 45 19.54 -12.10 8.11
N PRO A 46 20.06 -10.86 8.08
CA PRO A 46 19.23 -9.70 7.74
C PRO A 46 18.65 -9.89 6.35
N LEU A 47 17.37 -9.58 6.21
CA LEU A 47 16.68 -9.44 4.94
C LEU A 47 16.83 -7.99 4.47
N ALA A 48 18.06 -7.51 4.33
CA ALA A 48 18.34 -6.23 3.70
C ALA A 48 18.32 -6.44 2.17
N ASP A 49 17.35 -5.84 1.50
CA ASP A 49 17.32 -5.42 0.08
C ASP A 49 17.97 -6.29 -1.02
N GLU A 50 17.97 -7.62 -0.91
CA GLU A 50 18.27 -8.48 -2.08
C GLU A 50 17.17 -9.46 -2.47
N LYS A 51 16.13 -9.65 -1.64
CA LYS A 51 14.87 -10.35 -2.02
C LYS A 51 13.66 -9.87 -1.22
N ILE A 52 13.40 -8.57 -1.14
CA ILE A 52 12.01 -8.09 -1.00
C ILE A 52 11.37 -8.15 -2.39
N VAL A 53 11.42 -9.33 -3.01
CA VAL A 53 10.57 -9.75 -4.12
C VAL A 53 10.37 -11.24 -3.89
N GLN A 54 9.11 -11.70 -3.94
CA GLN A 54 8.66 -13.10 -3.91
C GLN A 54 8.19 -13.70 -2.56
N LEU A 55 7.49 -12.90 -1.73
CA LEU A 55 6.16 -13.37 -1.26
C LEU A 55 5.02 -12.53 -1.86
N GLY A 56 5.26 -12.06 -3.08
CA GLY A 56 4.27 -11.54 -4.00
C GLY A 56 4.54 -12.13 -5.36
N ASN A 57 4.43 -13.46 -5.51
CA ASN A 57 4.13 -14.03 -6.82
C ASN A 57 2.71 -13.60 -7.20
N ARG A 58 2.58 -12.32 -7.55
CA ARG A 58 1.47 -11.71 -8.29
C ARG A 58 2.04 -10.60 -9.15
N SER A 59 2.97 -10.99 -10.03
CA SER A 59 3.23 -10.31 -11.30
C SER A 59 3.61 -8.82 -11.19
N ASP A 60 3.98 -8.21 -12.30
CA ASP A 60 3.92 -6.77 -12.49
C ASP A 60 2.48 -6.21 -12.44
N SER A 61 1.63 -6.62 -11.49
CA SER A 61 0.20 -6.27 -11.49
C SER A 61 -0.34 -6.02 -10.08
N HIS A 62 -0.08 -4.83 -9.55
CA HIS A 62 -1.05 -3.99 -8.81
C HIS A 62 -0.32 -2.78 -8.21
N ARG A 63 0.32 -1.94 -9.05
CA ARG A 63 -0.04 -0.53 -8.91
C ARG A 63 -1.53 -0.54 -9.20
N ALA A 64 -2.38 -0.66 -8.17
CA ALA A 64 -3.82 -0.61 -8.38
C ALA A 64 -4.05 0.63 -9.25
N ALA A 65 -4.52 0.45 -10.47
CA ALA A 65 -4.70 1.57 -11.38
C ALA A 65 -5.62 2.57 -10.67
N PRO A 66 -5.45 3.88 -10.89
CA PRO A 66 -6.42 4.83 -10.38
C PRO A 66 -7.81 4.39 -10.85
N ARG A 67 -8.75 4.43 -9.91
CA ARG A 67 -10.13 3.97 -10.11
C ARG A 67 -10.86 4.78 -11.17
N TYR A 68 -10.43 6.04 -11.33
CA TYR A 68 -10.94 6.99 -12.32
C TYR A 68 -9.78 7.60 -13.09
N GLN A 69 -10.06 8.09 -14.29
CA GLN A 69 -9.12 8.78 -15.16
C GLN A 69 -9.52 10.24 -15.31
N GLU A 70 -8.59 11.07 -15.76
CA GLU A 70 -8.91 12.45 -16.15
C GLU A 70 -9.97 12.44 -17.26
N GLY A 71 -10.99 13.29 -17.12
CA GLY A 71 -12.14 13.34 -18.01
C GLY A 71 -13.32 12.47 -17.57
N ASP A 72 -13.17 11.56 -16.60
CA ASP A 72 -14.29 10.77 -16.09
C ASP A 72 -15.34 11.68 -15.43
N GLN A 73 -16.61 11.49 -15.84
CA GLN A 73 -17.74 12.09 -15.16
C GLN A 73 -18.07 11.30 -13.91
N ILE A 74 -18.04 11.97 -12.77
CA ILE A 74 -18.27 11.35 -11.48
C ILE A 74 -19.37 12.08 -10.72
N ARG A 75 -19.96 11.36 -9.76
CA ARG A 75 -20.82 11.90 -8.71
C ARG A 75 -20.13 11.72 -7.37
N VAL A 76 -20.16 12.75 -6.53
CA VAL A 76 -19.66 12.65 -5.16
C VAL A 76 -20.67 11.86 -4.32
N VAL A 77 -20.19 10.88 -3.58
CA VAL A 77 -20.95 10.02 -2.67
C VAL A 77 -20.35 10.09 -1.27
N GLY A 78 -21.21 10.06 -0.24
CA GLY A 78 -20.80 10.13 1.17
C GLY A 78 -21.35 11.35 1.92
N PRO A 79 -20.90 11.60 3.16
CA PRO A 79 -21.45 12.63 4.03
C PRO A 79 -20.92 14.06 3.76
N ASP A 80 -20.32 14.30 2.59
CA ASP A 80 -19.75 15.61 2.22
C ASP A 80 -20.85 16.61 1.83
N PRO A 81 -20.68 17.93 2.04
CA PRO A 81 -21.62 18.96 1.57
C PRO A 81 -21.88 18.90 0.05
N ASN A 82 -20.94 18.34 -0.71
CA ASN A 82 -21.07 18.17 -2.15
C ASN A 82 -21.66 16.81 -2.55
N SER A 83 -22.17 16.03 -1.60
CA SER A 83 -22.81 14.74 -1.90
C SER A 83 -23.93 14.90 -2.93
N GLY A 84 -23.94 14.02 -3.92
CA GLY A 84 -24.86 14.08 -5.05
C GLY A 84 -24.45 15.04 -6.17
N ARG A 85 -23.49 15.96 -5.93
CA ARG A 85 -22.98 16.85 -6.97
C ARG A 85 -22.17 16.06 -8.00
N GLN A 86 -22.27 16.48 -9.25
CA GLN A 86 -21.57 15.89 -10.38
C GLN A 86 -20.43 16.78 -10.83
N GLY A 87 -19.32 16.16 -11.22
CA GLY A 87 -18.14 16.86 -11.71
C GLY A 87 -17.32 15.98 -12.63
N VAL A 88 -16.22 16.54 -13.11
CA VAL A 88 -15.24 15.85 -13.95
C VAL A 88 -13.92 15.74 -13.21
N VAL A 89 -13.29 14.58 -13.28
CA VAL A 89 -11.91 14.41 -12.78
C VAL A 89 -10.98 15.22 -13.67
N ILE A 90 -10.24 16.16 -13.10
CA ILE A 90 -9.27 17.00 -13.84
C ILE A 90 -7.82 16.62 -13.57
N HIS A 91 -7.52 16.03 -12.40
CA HIS A 91 -6.20 15.48 -12.10
C HIS A 91 -6.33 14.22 -11.26
N VAL A 92 -5.52 13.22 -11.60
CA VAL A 92 -5.28 12.04 -10.77
C VAL A 92 -3.96 12.23 -10.04
N LEU A 93 -4.01 12.38 -8.72
CA LEU A 93 -2.83 12.62 -7.91
C LEU A 93 -2.18 11.30 -7.54
N GLU A 94 -0.89 11.19 -7.86
CA GLU A 94 -0.08 10.03 -7.49
C GLU A 94 0.11 9.93 -5.98
N ARG A 95 0.39 8.69 -5.55
CA ARG A 95 0.58 8.32 -4.15
C ARG A 95 1.94 8.82 -3.69
N GLU A 96 1.97 9.93 -2.95
CA GLU A 96 3.22 10.39 -2.35
C GLU A 96 3.65 9.48 -1.19
N HIS A 97 2.71 8.98 -0.37
CA HIS A 97 3.03 8.20 0.84
C HIS A 97 1.98 7.17 1.28
N ASP A 98 0.70 7.31 0.91
CA ASP A 98 -0.38 6.38 1.24
C ASP A 98 -0.87 5.61 0.01
N PHE A 99 -1.32 4.36 0.18
CA PHE A 99 -1.73 3.50 -0.94
C PHE A 99 -3.04 3.96 -1.64
N VAL A 100 -3.51 5.19 -1.40
CA VAL A 100 -4.84 5.69 -1.80
C VAL A 100 -4.71 6.81 -2.85
N HIS A 101 -5.34 6.65 -4.01
CA HIS A 101 -5.40 7.72 -5.01
C HIS A 101 -6.36 8.83 -4.59
N ARG A 102 -5.98 10.05 -4.92
CA ARG A 102 -6.78 11.26 -4.73
C ARG A 102 -7.07 11.89 -6.10
N TYR A 103 -8.22 12.51 -6.22
CA TYR A 103 -8.72 13.06 -7.47
C TYR A 103 -9.13 14.50 -7.25
N ASP A 104 -8.60 15.41 -8.06
CA ASP A 104 -9.15 16.76 -8.13
C ASP A 104 -10.33 16.73 -9.10
N VAL A 105 -11.50 17.13 -8.61
CA VAL A 105 -12.77 17.15 -9.34
C VAL A 105 -13.20 18.58 -9.55
N ARG A 106 -13.54 18.94 -10.78
CA ARG A 106 -14.15 20.22 -11.12
C ARG A 106 -15.65 20.08 -11.28
N PHE A 107 -16.40 20.91 -10.58
CA PHE A 107 -17.86 20.99 -10.68
C PHE A 107 -18.29 22.00 -11.75
N LEU A 108 -19.57 21.97 -12.13
CA LEU A 108 -20.15 22.86 -13.15
C LEU A 108 -20.09 24.35 -12.81
N ASP A 109 -20.02 24.70 -11.52
CA ASP A 109 -19.85 26.08 -11.05
C ASP A 109 -18.39 26.57 -11.13
N GLY A 110 -17.49 25.75 -11.68
CA GLY A 110 -16.06 26.04 -11.80
C GLY A 110 -15.26 25.77 -10.52
N THR A 111 -15.91 25.42 -9.41
CA THR A 111 -15.21 25.06 -8.18
C THR A 111 -14.48 23.74 -8.34
N THR A 112 -13.35 23.61 -7.65
CA THR A 112 -12.54 22.40 -7.66
C THR A 112 -12.39 21.90 -6.23
N SER A 113 -12.50 20.58 -6.01
CA SER A 113 -12.31 19.95 -4.70
C SER A 113 -11.68 18.58 -4.84
N ARG A 114 -11.01 18.13 -3.77
CA ARG A 114 -10.24 16.90 -3.75
C ARG A 114 -11.01 15.78 -3.06
N TYR A 115 -11.03 14.62 -3.68
CA TYR A 115 -11.75 13.45 -3.18
C TYR A 115 -10.89 12.19 -3.20
N PHE A 116 -11.21 11.27 -2.31
CA PHE A 116 -10.73 9.89 -2.40
C PHE A 116 -11.59 9.09 -3.36
N GLY A 117 -11.02 8.03 -3.95
CA GLY A 117 -11.73 7.19 -4.90
C GLY A 117 -12.97 6.46 -4.34
N PHE A 118 -13.11 6.36 -3.01
CA PHE A 118 -14.31 5.80 -2.38
C PHE A 118 -15.43 6.84 -2.16
N GLN A 119 -15.14 8.12 -2.31
CA GLN A 119 -16.11 9.23 -2.23
C GLN A 119 -16.69 9.59 -3.60
N LEU A 120 -16.32 8.84 -4.65
CA LEU A 120 -16.73 9.11 -6.01
C LEU A 120 -17.45 7.88 -6.58
N GLU A 121 -18.33 8.12 -7.52
CA GLU A 121 -18.99 7.09 -8.30
C GLU A 121 -18.99 7.51 -9.78
N LEU A 122 -18.62 6.60 -10.68
CA LEU A 122 -18.60 6.89 -12.11
C LEU A 122 -20.04 7.02 -12.61
N ILE A 123 -20.33 8.10 -13.31
CA ILE A 123 -21.58 8.25 -14.05
C ILE A 123 -21.35 7.52 -15.38
N GLN A 124 -21.88 6.31 -15.50
CA GLN A 124 -21.89 5.62 -16.79
C GLN A 124 -22.71 6.47 -17.76
N SER A 125 -22.03 7.17 -18.68
CA SER A 125 -22.72 7.65 -19.87
C SER A 125 -23.18 6.39 -20.60
N GLU A 126 -24.48 6.16 -20.71
CA GLU A 126 -25.02 5.13 -21.58
C GLU A 126 -24.46 5.37 -22.99
N ARG A 127 -23.37 4.67 -23.35
CA ARG A 127 -23.01 4.49 -24.75
C ARG A 127 -24.06 3.54 -25.31
N LYS A 128 -25.24 4.07 -25.64
CA LYS A 128 -26.17 3.43 -26.56
C LYS A 128 -25.38 3.17 -27.84
N SER A 129 -24.96 1.91 -28.00
CA SER A 129 -24.49 1.41 -29.28
C SER A 129 -25.72 1.36 -30.17
N ALA A 130 -25.79 2.27 -31.14
CA ALA A 130 -26.76 2.25 -32.22
C ALA A 130 -26.28 1.31 -33.33
#